data_AF-A0A852EPS3-F1
#
_entry.id   AF-A0A852EPS3-F1
#
_cell.length_a   1.000
_cell.length_b   1.000
_cell.length_c   1.000
_cell.angle_alpha   90.00
_cell.angle_beta   90.00
_cell.angle_gamma   90.00
#
_symmetry.space_group_name_H-M   'P 1'
#
loop_
_entity.id
_entity.type
_entity.pdbx_description
1 polymer ?
#
loop_
_entity_poly.entity_id
_entity_poly.type
_entity_poly.pdbx_seq_one_letter_code
_entity_poly.pdbx_strand_id
1 'polypeptide(L)'
;LCVESAPRAPRAGRDPHLLGDRRVLQNLLSLEERYSPRVSYFQCVQRDIQPYMRKMLAFWMLEVCEEQKCEEEVFPLAMNYVDRYLSSVAVQKNHLQLLGAVCMLLASKLRETMPLTVEKLCIYTDNSITPQELLHWELLVLEKLKWDLVSVIANDFLPHILHQLPLPLDKVELVKKHAQTFIALCATDDTFVMYPPSMIATGSVGAAIHGLSLPGGGDAVTELLAATTGTEVDCLKACQEQIEAALAESLKQASQSQQEFSAKTAAYGGSQPTSTPTDVTDVNL
;
A
#
# COMPACT_ATOMS: atom_id res chain seq x y z
N LEU A 1 4.53 27.32 -15.00
CA LEU A 1 5.00 26.08 -15.65
C LEU A 1 3.83 25.11 -15.65
N CYS A 2 3.17 24.97 -16.80
CA CYS A 2 2.00 24.12 -16.97
C CYS A 2 2.41 22.67 -16.71
N VAL A 3 1.87 22.06 -15.66
CA VAL A 3 1.99 20.62 -15.42
C VAL A 3 1.02 19.95 -16.38
N GLU A 4 1.46 19.73 -17.62
CA GLU A 4 0.80 18.75 -18.47
C GLU A 4 0.86 17.43 -17.71
N SER A 5 -0.31 16.93 -17.30
CA SER A 5 -0.44 15.61 -16.74
C SER A 5 0.15 14.65 -17.76
N ALA A 6 1.20 13.92 -17.40
CA ALA A 6 1.83 12.97 -18.30
C ALA A 6 0.73 12.11 -18.96
N PRO A 7 0.70 12.00 -20.30
CA PRO A 7 -0.34 11.25 -20.97
C PRO A 7 -0.33 9.83 -20.43
N ARG A 8 -1.47 9.37 -19.87
CA ARG A 8 -1.62 8.00 -19.38
C ARG A 8 -1.19 7.07 -20.50
N ALA A 9 -0.16 6.26 -20.22
CA ALA A 9 0.35 5.32 -21.20
C ALA A 9 -0.80 4.41 -21.70
N PRO A 10 -0.83 4.06 -22.99
CA PRO A 10 -1.87 3.20 -23.54
C PRO A 10 -1.86 1.86 -22.81
N ARG A 11 -3.01 1.50 -22.22
CA ARG A 11 -3.21 0.24 -21.50
C ARG A 11 -3.99 -0.74 -22.37
N ALA A 12 -3.63 -2.01 -22.30
CA ALA A 12 -4.45 -3.07 -22.85
C ALA A 12 -5.83 -3.07 -22.18
N GLY A 13 -6.88 -3.29 -22.97
CA GLY A 13 -8.22 -3.50 -22.44
C GLY A 13 -8.30 -4.78 -21.60
N ARG A 14 -9.33 -4.89 -20.76
CA ARG A 14 -9.61 -6.13 -20.02
C ARG A 14 -10.02 -7.22 -21.02
N ASP A 15 -9.45 -8.42 -20.89
CA ASP A 15 -9.89 -9.59 -21.64
C ASP A 15 -11.05 -10.27 -20.90
N PRO A 16 -12.29 -10.21 -21.43
CA PRO A 16 -13.45 -10.81 -20.76
C PRO A 16 -13.34 -12.33 -20.61
N HIS A 17 -12.60 -12.99 -21.51
CA HIS A 17 -12.45 -14.44 -21.49
C HIS A 17 -11.55 -14.88 -20.32
N LEU A 18 -10.48 -14.12 -20.04
CA LEU A 18 -9.62 -14.36 -18.88
C LEU A 18 -10.33 -14.06 -17.55
N LEU A 19 -11.19 -13.04 -17.52
CA LEU A 19 -11.92 -12.67 -16.30
C LEU A 19 -13.01 -13.70 -15.94
N GLY A 20 -13.70 -14.24 -16.94
CA GLY A 20 -14.75 -15.25 -16.75
C GLY A 20 -14.23 -16.68 -16.54
N ASP A 21 -12.97 -16.97 -16.88
CA ASP A 21 -12.41 -18.30 -16.76
C ASP A 21 -12.00 -18.64 -15.32
N ARG A 22 -12.74 -19.59 -14.72
CA ARG A 22 -12.49 -20.09 -13.35
C ARG A 22 -11.08 -20.65 -13.17
N ARG A 23 -10.44 -21.14 -14.25
CA ARG A 23 -9.07 -21.67 -14.19
C ARG A 23 -8.06 -20.59 -13.82
N VAL A 24 -8.28 -19.34 -14.25
CA VAL A 24 -7.37 -18.23 -13.93
C VAL A 24 -7.42 -17.95 -12.43
N LEU A 25 -8.62 -17.84 -11.85
CA LEU A 25 -8.80 -17.65 -10.42
C LEU A 25 -8.23 -18.83 -9.61
N GLN A 26 -8.46 -20.07 -10.04
CA GLN A 26 -7.88 -21.26 -9.38
C GLN A 26 -6.34 -21.26 -9.42
N ASN A 27 -5.75 -20.84 -10.54
CA ASN A 27 -4.30 -20.69 -10.64
C ASN A 27 -3.78 -19.60 -9.70
N LEU A 28 -4.45 -18.45 -9.61
CA LEU A 28 -4.10 -17.38 -8.67
C LEU A 28 -4.16 -17.88 -7.21
N LEU A 29 -5.23 -18.57 -6.82
CA LEU A 29 -5.37 -19.18 -5.49
C LEU A 29 -4.24 -20.19 -5.22
N SER A 30 -3.91 -21.05 -6.19
CA SER A 30 -2.81 -22.03 -6.01
C SER A 30 -1.43 -21.38 -5.87
N LEU A 31 -1.25 -20.16 -6.39
CA LEU A 31 0.01 -19.44 -6.35
C LEU A 31 0.17 -18.59 -5.09
N GLU A 32 -0.91 -18.25 -4.40
CA GLU A 32 -0.85 -17.31 -3.27
C GLU A 32 -0.01 -17.83 -2.10
N GLU A 33 -0.06 -19.14 -1.82
CA GLU A 33 0.74 -19.78 -0.78
C GLU A 33 2.25 -19.64 -1.00
N ARG A 34 2.68 -19.59 -2.27
CA ARG A 34 4.11 -19.49 -2.63
C ARG A 34 4.73 -18.17 -2.19
N TYR A 35 3.91 -17.11 -2.12
CA TYR A 35 4.36 -15.74 -1.87
C TYR A 35 4.07 -15.26 -0.45
N SER A 36 3.52 -16.14 0.39
CA SER A 36 3.29 -15.84 1.80
C SER A 36 4.63 -15.71 2.54
N PRO A 37 4.88 -14.57 3.23
CA PRO A 37 6.05 -14.43 4.08
C PRO A 37 5.99 -15.46 5.22
N ARG A 38 7.16 -15.80 5.78
CA ARG A 38 7.23 -16.79 6.87
C ARG A 38 6.73 -16.16 8.16
N VAL A 39 5.92 -16.93 8.89
CA VAL A 39 5.34 -16.53 10.17
C VAL A 39 6.42 -16.11 11.17
N SER A 40 6.16 -15.01 11.89
CA SER A 40 6.97 -14.51 13.00
C SER A 40 8.42 -14.13 12.65
N TYR A 41 8.68 -13.58 11.46
CA TYR A 41 10.03 -13.12 11.11
C TYR A 41 10.59 -12.06 12.09
N PHE A 42 9.73 -11.29 12.77
CA PHE A 42 10.14 -10.39 13.86
C PHE A 42 10.76 -11.12 15.07
N GLN A 43 10.34 -12.35 15.36
CA GLN A 43 10.83 -13.14 16.49
C GLN A 43 11.95 -14.10 16.07
N CYS A 44 11.88 -14.64 14.86
CA CYS A 44 12.75 -15.71 14.40
C CYS A 44 13.97 -15.23 13.60
N VAL A 45 13.88 -14.08 12.95
CA VAL A 45 14.90 -13.60 12.00
C VAL A 45 15.41 -12.22 12.38
N GLN A 46 14.51 -11.28 12.60
CA GLN A 46 14.87 -9.90 12.93
C GLN A 46 15.32 -9.79 14.38
N ARG A 47 16.42 -9.05 14.58
CA ARG A 47 16.94 -8.68 15.91
C ARG A 47 16.71 -7.21 16.19
N ASP A 48 16.87 -6.40 15.15
CA ASP A 48 16.87 -4.95 15.24
C ASP A 48 15.52 -4.35 14.82
N ILE A 49 14.83 -4.98 13.86
CA ILE A 49 13.57 -4.46 13.31
C ILE A 49 12.40 -4.90 14.18
N GLN A 50 11.56 -3.95 14.56
CA GLN A 50 10.35 -4.16 15.35
C GLN A 50 9.10 -3.89 14.51
N PRO A 51 7.92 -4.44 14.86
CA PRO A 51 6.67 -4.25 14.10
C PRO A 51 6.33 -2.77 13.82
N TYR A 52 6.49 -1.89 14.82
CA TYR A 52 6.23 -0.46 14.64
C TYR A 52 7.16 0.18 13.59
N MET A 53 8.39 -0.31 13.43
CA MET A 53 9.32 0.20 12.41
C MET A 53 8.89 -0.20 11.00
N ARG A 54 8.35 -1.42 10.85
CA ARG A 54 7.73 -1.87 9.58
C ARG A 54 6.50 -1.04 9.25
N LYS A 55 5.65 -0.73 10.24
CA LYS A 55 4.49 0.16 10.07
C LYS A 55 4.91 1.57 9.62
N MET A 56 5.93 2.16 10.25
CA MET A 56 6.48 3.46 9.83
C MET A 56 7.04 3.43 8.40
N LEU A 57 7.77 2.37 8.05
CA LEU A 57 8.26 2.18 6.68
C LEU A 57 7.11 2.11 5.68
N ALA A 58 6.07 1.32 6.00
CA ALA A 58 4.92 1.14 5.12
C ALA A 58 4.15 2.45 4.89
N PHE A 59 3.96 3.27 5.94
CA PHE A 59 3.35 4.60 5.77
C PHE A 59 4.18 5.50 4.85
N TRP A 60 5.50 5.58 5.06
CA TRP A 60 6.37 6.35 4.18
C TRP A 60 6.32 5.84 2.73
N MET A 61 6.36 4.52 2.52
CA MET A 61 6.25 3.93 1.18
C MET A 61 4.90 4.25 0.51
N LEU A 62 3.80 4.23 1.28
CA LEU A 62 2.47 4.59 0.80
C LEU A 62 2.41 6.06 0.39
N GLU A 63 2.90 6.99 1.22
CA GLU A 63 2.96 8.43 0.92
C GLU A 63 3.75 8.70 -0.36
N VAL A 64 4.91 8.06 -0.53
CA VAL A 64 5.73 8.18 -1.75
C VAL A 64 4.96 7.70 -2.98
N CYS A 65 4.27 6.56 -2.88
CA CYS A 65 3.48 6.01 -3.98
C CYS A 65 2.29 6.91 -4.33
N GLU A 66 1.60 7.48 -3.34
CA GLU A 66 0.49 8.41 -3.56
C GLU A 66 0.96 9.73 -4.20
N GLU A 67 2.07 10.28 -3.73
CA GLU A 67 2.64 11.54 -4.26
C GLU A 67 3.11 11.37 -5.71
N GLN A 68 3.72 10.21 -6.03
CA GLN A 68 4.12 9.87 -7.39
C GLN A 68 2.97 9.35 -8.26
N LYS A 69 1.77 9.19 -7.69
CA LYS A 69 0.59 8.65 -8.36
C LYS A 69 0.87 7.28 -9.00
N CYS A 70 1.60 6.45 -8.28
CA CYS A 70 1.90 5.09 -8.68
C CYS A 70 0.61 4.30 -8.90
N GLU A 71 0.70 3.24 -9.70
CA GLU A 71 -0.39 2.28 -9.80
C GLU A 71 -0.67 1.61 -8.44
N GLU A 72 -1.94 1.33 -8.18
CA GLU A 72 -2.44 0.81 -6.90
C GLU A 72 -1.83 -0.56 -6.54
N GLU A 73 -1.30 -1.29 -7.52
CA GLU A 73 -0.58 -2.56 -7.32
C GLU A 73 0.87 -2.39 -6.80
N VAL A 74 1.50 -1.22 -6.99
CA VAL A 74 2.93 -1.01 -6.72
C VAL A 74 3.22 -1.13 -5.22
N PHE A 75 2.46 -0.41 -4.39
CA PHE A 75 2.69 -0.38 -2.95
C PHE A 75 2.48 -1.76 -2.28
N PRO A 76 1.35 -2.47 -2.49
CA PRO A 76 1.16 -3.81 -1.92
C PRO A 76 2.23 -4.81 -2.39
N LEU A 77 2.66 -4.73 -3.65
CA LEU A 77 3.73 -5.57 -4.18
C LEU A 77 5.09 -5.25 -3.54
N ALA A 78 5.41 -3.97 -3.36
CA ALA A 78 6.62 -3.55 -2.66
C ALA A 78 6.64 -4.05 -1.21
N MET A 79 5.51 -3.97 -0.50
CA MET A 79 5.39 -4.53 0.85
C MET A 79 5.58 -6.05 0.89
N ASN A 80 5.05 -6.79 -0.10
CA ASN A 80 5.32 -8.23 -0.22
C ASN A 80 6.83 -8.51 -0.35
N TYR A 81 7.57 -7.72 -1.12
CA TYR A 81 9.02 -7.86 -1.23
C TYR A 81 9.74 -7.57 0.09
N VAL A 82 9.34 -6.49 0.79
CA VAL A 82 9.89 -6.14 2.11
C VAL A 82 9.70 -7.32 3.07
N ASP A 83 8.47 -7.83 3.21
CA ASP A 83 8.17 -8.89 4.18
C ASP A 83 8.87 -10.22 3.82
N ARG A 84 8.96 -10.58 2.53
CA ARG A 84 9.71 -11.77 2.07
C ARG A 84 11.22 -11.64 2.32
N TYR A 85 11.77 -10.43 2.14
CA TYR A 85 13.18 -10.16 2.42
C TYR A 85 13.46 -10.23 3.93
N LEU A 86 12.63 -9.58 4.76
CA LEU A 86 12.72 -9.64 6.22
C LEU A 86 12.48 -11.05 6.77
N SER A 87 11.73 -11.90 6.05
CA SER A 87 11.56 -13.32 6.39
C SER A 87 12.82 -14.17 6.20
N SER A 88 13.82 -13.66 5.46
CA SER A 88 14.99 -14.44 5.04
C SER A 88 16.33 -13.83 5.50
N VAL A 89 16.37 -12.52 5.73
CA VAL A 89 17.60 -11.77 6.02
C VAL A 89 17.37 -10.86 7.22
N ALA A 90 18.24 -10.94 8.23
CA ALA A 90 18.24 -9.99 9.34
C ALA A 90 18.74 -8.63 8.86
N VAL A 91 17.92 -7.59 9.00
CA VAL A 91 18.21 -6.23 8.53
C VAL A 91 18.48 -5.32 9.72
N GLN A 92 19.45 -4.40 9.56
CA GLN A 92 19.72 -3.37 10.55
C GLN A 92 18.78 -2.17 10.36
N LYS A 93 18.48 -1.45 11.44
CA LYS A 93 17.53 -0.32 11.42
C LYS A 93 17.86 0.74 10.36
N ASN A 94 19.14 1.05 10.17
CA ASN A 94 19.64 2.03 9.20
C ASN A 94 19.42 1.62 7.74
N HIS A 95 19.29 0.33 7.44
CA HIS A 95 19.06 -0.16 6.08
C HIS A 95 17.57 -0.41 5.76
N LEU A 96 16.66 -0.20 6.71
CA LEU A 96 15.25 -0.49 6.52
C LEU A 96 14.61 0.44 5.47
N GLN A 97 14.93 1.73 5.48
CA GLN A 97 14.45 2.69 4.48
C GLN A 97 15.02 2.38 3.09
N LEU A 98 16.28 1.95 3.02
CA LEU A 98 16.94 1.51 1.78
C LEU A 98 16.24 0.28 1.18
N LEU A 99 15.93 -0.71 2.01
CA LEU A 99 15.14 -1.88 1.59
C LEU A 99 13.79 -1.44 1.01
N GLY A 100 13.06 -0.56 1.71
CA GLY A 100 11.77 -0.05 1.23
C GLY A 100 11.88 0.68 -0.12
N ALA A 101 12.88 1.56 -0.27
CA ALA A 101 13.14 2.26 -1.53
C ALA A 101 13.41 1.29 -2.70
N VAL A 102 14.23 0.27 -2.47
CA VAL A 102 14.55 -0.74 -3.48
C VAL A 102 13.33 -1.60 -3.81
N CYS A 103 12.52 -1.97 -2.83
CA CYS A 103 11.28 -2.72 -3.07
C CYS A 103 10.27 -1.91 -3.91
N MET A 104 10.14 -0.60 -3.68
CA MET A 104 9.33 0.28 -4.53
C MET A 104 9.89 0.40 -5.95
N LEU A 105 11.21 0.50 -6.11
CA LEU A 105 11.86 0.49 -7.43
C LEU A 105 11.52 -0.79 -8.21
N LEU A 106 11.67 -1.95 -7.57
CA LEU A 106 11.39 -3.25 -8.20
C LEU A 106 9.91 -3.41 -8.55
N ALA A 107 9.00 -3.02 -7.64
CA ALA A 107 7.57 -3.13 -7.87
C ALA A 107 7.10 -2.19 -8.99
N SER A 108 7.60 -0.94 -9.01
CA SER A 108 7.25 0.02 -10.08
C SER A 108 7.75 -0.45 -11.44
N LYS A 109 8.97 -1.02 -11.54
CA LYS A 109 9.48 -1.64 -12.79
C LYS A 109 8.59 -2.77 -13.33
N LEU A 110 7.81 -3.43 -12.49
CA LEU A 110 6.93 -4.53 -12.90
C LEU A 110 5.48 -4.13 -13.18
N ARG A 111 4.96 -3.12 -12.49
CA ARG A 111 3.54 -2.75 -12.56
C ARG A 111 3.29 -1.44 -13.30
N GLU A 112 4.31 -0.60 -13.46
CA GLU A 112 4.17 0.70 -14.11
C GLU A 112 4.80 0.71 -15.50
N THR A 113 4.21 1.52 -16.38
CA THR A 113 4.83 1.81 -17.68
C THR A 113 6.02 2.74 -17.55
N MET A 114 5.95 3.68 -16.60
CA MET A 114 7.00 4.63 -16.28
C MET A 114 7.40 4.45 -14.82
N PRO A 115 8.38 3.59 -14.51
CA PRO A 115 8.72 3.26 -13.13
C PRO A 115 9.34 4.44 -12.39
N LEU A 116 9.37 4.33 -11.06
CA LEU A 116 10.09 5.27 -10.19
C LEU A 116 11.57 5.28 -10.57
N THR A 117 12.17 6.47 -10.61
CA THR A 117 13.60 6.61 -10.90
C THR A 117 14.42 6.54 -9.63
N VAL A 118 15.68 6.11 -9.76
CA VAL A 118 16.62 6.02 -8.64
C VAL A 118 16.81 7.40 -7.99
N GLU A 119 16.93 8.44 -8.80
CA GLU A 119 17.13 9.82 -8.33
C GLU A 119 15.94 10.30 -7.49
N LYS A 120 14.70 10.01 -7.93
CA LYS A 120 13.50 10.36 -7.18
C LYS A 120 13.45 9.65 -5.84
N LEU A 121 13.76 8.36 -5.81
CA LEU A 121 13.79 7.58 -4.57
C LEU A 121 14.84 8.12 -3.60
N CYS A 122 16.03 8.49 -4.08
CA CYS A 122 17.05 9.16 -3.26
C CYS A 122 16.52 10.48 -2.66
N ILE A 123 15.79 11.30 -3.43
CA ILE A 123 15.17 12.54 -2.93
C ILE A 123 14.15 12.24 -1.83
N TYR A 124 13.28 11.23 -1.99
CA TYR A 124 12.30 10.83 -0.96
C TYR A 124 12.92 10.27 0.32
N THR A 125 14.19 9.87 0.26
CA THR A 125 14.96 9.46 1.44
C THR A 125 15.73 10.63 2.07
N ASP A 126 15.42 11.88 1.69
CA ASP A 126 16.17 13.09 2.05
C ASP A 126 17.67 12.98 1.73
N ASN A 127 17.98 12.32 0.62
CA ASN A 127 19.33 12.00 0.16
C ASN A 127 20.19 11.24 1.19
N SER A 128 19.57 10.56 2.16
CA SER A 128 20.27 9.68 3.10
C SER A 128 20.81 8.42 2.43
N ILE A 129 20.27 8.06 1.26
CA ILE A 129 20.67 6.92 0.43
C ILE A 129 21.22 7.41 -0.90
N THR A 130 22.37 6.89 -1.30
CA THR A 130 22.99 7.21 -2.60
C THR A 130 22.44 6.34 -3.73
N PRO A 131 22.46 6.83 -4.99
CA PRO A 131 22.05 6.03 -6.15
C PRO A 131 22.82 4.70 -6.29
N GLN A 132 24.12 4.70 -5.94
CA GLN A 132 24.98 3.53 -6.01
C GLN A 132 24.59 2.48 -4.98
N GLU A 133 24.26 2.89 -3.75
CA GLU A 133 23.76 1.97 -2.71
C GLU A 133 22.42 1.37 -3.10
N LEU A 134 21.52 2.17 -3.67
CA LEU A 134 20.21 1.72 -4.13
C LEU A 134 20.34 0.66 -5.24
N LEU A 135 21.17 0.90 -6.25
CA LEU A 135 21.44 -0.06 -7.33
C LEU A 135 22.15 -1.33 -6.83
N HIS A 136 23.04 -1.20 -5.84
CA HIS A 136 23.68 -2.37 -5.24
C HIS A 136 22.68 -3.24 -4.48
N TRP A 137 21.82 -2.61 -3.67
CA TRP A 137 20.78 -3.31 -2.94
C TRP A 137 19.69 -3.88 -3.85
N GLU A 138 19.43 -3.27 -5.01
CA GLU A 138 18.55 -3.85 -6.03
C GLU A 138 18.98 -5.28 -6.39
N LEU A 139 20.26 -5.48 -6.69
CA LEU A 139 20.80 -6.80 -7.01
C LEU A 139 20.74 -7.75 -5.80
N LEU A 140 21.01 -7.25 -4.60
CA LEU A 140 20.94 -8.02 -3.36
C LEU A 140 19.52 -8.55 -3.09
N VAL A 141 18.51 -7.68 -3.23
CA VAL A 141 17.10 -8.04 -3.05
C VAL A 141 16.66 -9.03 -4.12
N LEU A 142 17.02 -8.80 -5.38
CA LEU A 142 16.74 -9.72 -6.50
C LEU A 142 17.32 -11.12 -6.25
N GLU A 143 18.58 -11.21 -5.80
CA GLU A 143 19.24 -12.47 -5.49
C GLU A 143 18.52 -13.20 -4.36
N LYS A 144 18.16 -12.50 -3.27
CA LYS A 144 17.46 -13.11 -2.13
C LYS A 144 16.05 -13.55 -2.46
N LEU A 145 15.33 -12.81 -3.30
CA LEU A 145 14.02 -13.20 -3.82
C LEU A 145 14.10 -14.23 -4.94
N LYS A 146 15.31 -14.66 -5.35
CA LYS A 146 15.56 -15.61 -6.44
C LYS A 146 14.89 -15.18 -7.75
N TRP A 147 14.86 -13.88 -8.01
CA TRP A 147 14.18 -13.27 -9.16
C TRP A 147 12.68 -13.58 -9.25
N ASP A 148 12.07 -14.12 -8.18
CA ASP A 148 10.65 -14.47 -8.12
C ASP A 148 9.83 -13.26 -7.68
N LEU A 149 9.70 -12.29 -8.59
CA LEU A 149 9.08 -10.99 -8.33
C LEU A 149 7.60 -10.93 -8.69
N VAL A 150 7.10 -11.82 -9.54
CA VAL A 150 5.68 -11.80 -9.98
C VAL A 150 4.81 -12.47 -8.91
N SER A 151 4.80 -11.85 -7.73
CA SER A 151 4.02 -12.31 -6.58
C SER A 151 2.55 -12.00 -6.80
N VAL A 152 1.69 -12.95 -6.43
CA VAL A 152 0.25 -12.75 -6.43
C VAL A 152 -0.13 -11.89 -5.22
N ILE A 153 -0.76 -10.75 -5.48
CA ILE A 153 -1.21 -9.80 -4.45
C ILE A 153 -2.73 -9.65 -4.46
N ALA A 154 -3.31 -9.06 -3.42
CA ALA A 154 -4.76 -8.92 -3.27
C ALA A 154 -5.40 -8.16 -4.46
N ASN A 155 -4.70 -7.18 -5.04
CA ASN A 155 -5.19 -6.45 -6.21
C ASN A 155 -5.40 -7.36 -7.43
N ASP A 156 -4.62 -8.44 -7.58
CA ASP A 156 -4.74 -9.35 -8.73
C ASP A 156 -6.08 -10.12 -8.71
N PHE A 157 -6.70 -10.28 -7.53
CA PHE A 157 -8.01 -10.93 -7.38
C PHE A 157 -9.19 -9.99 -7.66
N LEU A 158 -9.02 -8.67 -7.51
CA LEU A 158 -10.12 -7.71 -7.64
C LEU A 158 -10.88 -7.82 -8.98
N PRO A 159 -10.21 -7.90 -10.15
CA PRO A 159 -10.93 -8.01 -11.42
C PRO A 159 -11.81 -9.27 -11.50
N HIS A 160 -11.34 -10.39 -10.94
CA HIS A 160 -12.06 -11.67 -10.94
C HIS A 160 -13.25 -11.64 -9.97
N ILE A 161 -13.06 -11.10 -8.77
CA ILE A 161 -14.11 -10.96 -7.76
C ILE A 161 -15.20 -10.02 -8.26
N LEU A 162 -14.83 -8.82 -8.72
CA LEU A 162 -15.79 -7.80 -9.18
C LEU A 162 -16.58 -8.25 -10.41
N HIS A 163 -16.02 -9.11 -11.26
CA HIS A 163 -16.72 -9.67 -12.41
C HIS A 163 -17.81 -10.68 -12.02
N GLN A 164 -17.65 -11.37 -10.89
CA GLN A 164 -18.63 -12.36 -10.40
C GLN A 164 -19.72 -11.75 -9.52
N LEU A 165 -19.50 -10.56 -8.98
CA LEU A 165 -20.46 -9.88 -8.12
C LEU A 165 -21.57 -9.22 -8.94
N PRO A 166 -22.85 -9.31 -8.49
CA PRO A 166 -23.98 -8.65 -9.14
C PRO A 166 -24.03 -7.15 -8.80
N LEU A 167 -22.97 -6.42 -9.14
CA LEU A 167 -22.86 -4.98 -8.89
C LEU A 167 -23.34 -4.15 -10.09
N PRO A 168 -24.03 -3.03 -9.86
CA PRO A 168 -24.29 -2.04 -10.91
C PRO A 168 -22.97 -1.53 -11.54
N LEU A 169 -22.91 -1.45 -12.87
CA LEU A 169 -21.69 -1.10 -13.61
C LEU A 169 -21.11 0.27 -13.21
N ASP A 170 -21.97 1.21 -12.84
CA ASP A 170 -21.62 2.54 -12.35
C ASP A 170 -20.92 2.52 -10.98
N LYS A 171 -21.11 1.44 -10.21
CA LYS A 171 -20.54 1.29 -8.86
C LYS A 171 -19.30 0.40 -8.81
N VAL A 172 -19.05 -0.42 -9.84
CA VAL A 172 -17.90 -1.34 -9.88
C VAL A 172 -16.57 -0.59 -9.67
N GLU A 173 -16.37 0.53 -10.36
CA GLU A 173 -15.11 1.29 -10.23
C GLU A 173 -14.99 1.98 -8.86
N LEU A 174 -16.11 2.40 -8.27
CA LEU A 174 -16.12 2.98 -6.93
C LEU A 174 -15.76 1.94 -5.87
N VAL A 175 -16.37 0.75 -5.94
CA VAL A 175 -16.07 -0.38 -5.06
C VAL A 175 -14.62 -0.81 -5.24
N LYS A 176 -14.12 -0.88 -6.48
CA LYS A 176 -12.72 -1.20 -6.77
C LYS A 176 -11.77 -0.25 -6.05
N LYS A 177 -12.00 1.07 -6.15
CA LYS A 177 -11.15 2.07 -5.48
C LYS A 177 -11.17 1.93 -3.97
N HIS A 178 -12.34 1.73 -3.37
CA HIS A 178 -12.46 1.52 -1.92
C HIS A 178 -11.73 0.24 -1.49
N ALA A 179 -11.87 -0.85 -2.25
CA ALA A 179 -11.17 -2.10 -1.99
C ALA A 179 -9.64 -1.91 -2.09
N GLN A 180 -9.14 -1.12 -3.05
CA GLN A 180 -7.72 -0.81 -3.17
C GLN A 180 -7.20 -0.02 -1.96
N THR A 181 -7.96 0.95 -1.44
CA THR A 181 -7.64 1.66 -0.19
C THR A 181 -7.56 0.70 1.00
N PHE A 182 -8.50 -0.23 1.12
CA PHE A 182 -8.47 -1.25 2.18
C PHE A 182 -7.28 -2.21 2.05
N ILE A 183 -6.92 -2.62 0.82
CA ILE A 183 -5.75 -3.45 0.58
C ILE A 183 -4.47 -2.70 0.98
N ALA A 184 -4.35 -1.42 0.62
CA ALA A 184 -3.22 -0.60 1.04
C ALA A 184 -3.15 -0.49 2.57
N LEU A 185 -4.28 -0.22 3.23
CA LEU A 185 -4.37 -0.20 4.69
C LEU A 185 -3.90 -1.52 5.31
N CYS A 186 -4.38 -2.66 4.81
CA CYS A 186 -3.94 -3.99 5.25
C CYS A 186 -2.43 -4.16 5.08
N ALA A 187 -1.85 -3.68 3.97
CA ALA A 187 -0.42 -3.78 3.74
C ALA A 187 0.40 -2.96 4.75
N THR A 188 -0.15 -1.89 5.34
CA THR A 188 0.55 -1.09 6.36
C THR A 188 0.66 -1.77 7.73
N ASP A 189 -0.28 -2.65 8.05
CA ASP A 189 -0.38 -3.27 9.36
C ASP A 189 0.16 -4.71 9.34
N ASP A 190 1.00 -5.05 10.32
CA ASP A 190 1.66 -6.36 10.35
C ASP A 190 0.72 -7.52 10.70
N THR A 191 -0.46 -7.23 11.26
CA THR A 191 -1.49 -8.24 11.55
C THR A 191 -2.02 -8.92 10.30
N PHE A 192 -2.11 -8.19 9.17
CA PHE A 192 -2.63 -8.71 7.91
C PHE A 192 -1.62 -9.51 7.10
N VAL A 193 -0.34 -9.51 7.51
CA VAL A 193 0.74 -10.26 6.83
C VAL A 193 0.47 -11.76 6.80
N MET A 194 -0.32 -12.25 7.77
CA MET A 194 -0.70 -13.66 7.92
C MET A 194 -1.89 -14.07 7.05
N TYR A 195 -2.62 -13.11 6.50
CA TYR A 195 -3.80 -13.38 5.70
C TYR A 195 -3.40 -13.64 4.25
N PRO A 196 -3.96 -14.67 3.59
CA PRO A 196 -3.71 -14.88 2.18
C PRO A 196 -4.24 -13.70 1.36
N PRO A 197 -3.57 -13.33 0.25
CA PRO A 197 -4.01 -12.25 -0.64
C PRO A 197 -5.47 -12.37 -1.10
N SER A 198 -5.97 -13.58 -1.35
CA SER A 198 -7.38 -13.82 -1.69
C SER A 198 -8.34 -13.35 -0.59
N MET A 199 -8.04 -13.67 0.67
CA MET A 199 -8.87 -13.29 1.81
C MET A 199 -8.85 -11.78 2.05
N ILE A 200 -7.68 -11.14 1.92
CA ILE A 200 -7.56 -9.67 1.99
C ILE A 200 -8.41 -9.02 0.88
N ALA A 201 -8.36 -9.55 -0.35
CA ALA A 201 -9.12 -9.02 -1.47
C ALA A 201 -10.64 -9.14 -1.24
N THR A 202 -11.12 -10.33 -0.84
CA THR A 202 -12.55 -10.54 -0.55
C THR A 202 -13.01 -9.73 0.66
N GLY A 203 -12.23 -9.65 1.72
CA GLY A 203 -12.54 -8.85 2.91
C GLY A 203 -12.61 -7.36 2.59
N SER A 204 -11.69 -6.86 1.78
CA SER A 204 -11.67 -5.47 1.30
C SER A 204 -12.87 -5.13 0.42
N VAL A 205 -13.27 -6.04 -0.47
CA VAL A 205 -14.47 -5.86 -1.31
C VAL A 205 -15.74 -5.92 -0.46
N GLY A 206 -15.82 -6.85 0.50
CA GLY A 206 -16.92 -6.93 1.46
C GLY A 206 -17.08 -5.65 2.29
N ALA A 207 -15.99 -5.16 2.88
CA ALA A 207 -15.94 -3.90 3.63
C ALA A 207 -16.35 -2.70 2.77
N ALA A 208 -15.89 -2.64 1.50
CA ALA A 208 -16.26 -1.58 0.57
C ALA A 208 -17.77 -1.58 0.24
N ILE A 209 -18.36 -2.75 0.01
CA ILE A 209 -19.79 -2.88 -0.29
C ILE A 209 -20.64 -2.52 0.93
N HIS A 210 -20.22 -2.97 2.11
CA HIS A 210 -20.86 -2.67 3.39
C HIS A 210 -20.82 -1.15 3.70
N GLY A 211 -19.63 -0.54 3.63
CA GLY A 211 -19.45 0.90 3.89
C GLY A 211 -20.20 1.81 2.92
N LEU A 212 -20.40 1.37 1.67
CA LEU A 212 -21.16 2.11 0.65
C LEU A 212 -22.68 1.87 0.73
N SER A 213 -23.16 1.05 1.68
CA SER A 213 -24.58 0.73 1.88
C SER A 213 -25.28 0.29 0.58
N LEU A 214 -24.61 -0.52 -0.23
CA LEU A 214 -25.15 -0.96 -1.52
C LEU A 214 -26.28 -1.99 -1.32
N PRO A 215 -27.38 -1.93 -2.08
CA PRO A 215 -28.45 -2.91 -2.00
C PRO A 215 -27.88 -4.29 -2.38
N GLY A 216 -27.95 -5.24 -1.43
CA GLY A 216 -27.30 -6.54 -1.51
C GLY A 216 -26.06 -6.71 -0.62
N GLY A 217 -25.57 -5.66 0.05
CA GLY A 217 -24.41 -5.67 0.96
C GLY A 217 -24.65 -6.34 2.31
N GLY A 218 -25.30 -7.51 2.31
CA GLY A 218 -25.52 -8.35 3.49
C GLY A 218 -24.82 -9.70 3.39
N ASP A 219 -25.20 -10.63 4.29
CA ASP A 219 -24.62 -11.99 4.40
C ASP A 219 -24.51 -12.73 3.07
N ALA A 220 -25.43 -12.53 2.13
CA ALA A 220 -25.43 -13.18 0.82
C ALA A 220 -24.22 -12.80 -0.06
N VAL A 221 -23.73 -11.56 0.01
CA VAL A 221 -22.52 -11.15 -0.73
C VAL A 221 -21.28 -11.73 -0.04
N THR A 222 -21.25 -11.77 1.29
CA THR A 222 -20.16 -12.41 2.04
C THR A 222 -20.10 -13.91 1.76
N GLU A 223 -21.24 -14.60 1.66
CA GLU A 223 -21.32 -16.00 1.25
C GLU A 223 -20.82 -16.22 -0.19
N LEU A 224 -21.19 -15.33 -1.12
CA LEU A 224 -20.71 -15.41 -2.51
C LEU A 224 -19.19 -15.18 -2.60
N LEU A 225 -18.66 -14.21 -1.85
CA LEU A 225 -17.22 -13.93 -1.77
C LEU A 225 -16.47 -15.14 -1.21
N ALA A 226 -16.95 -15.70 -0.10
CA ALA A 226 -16.42 -16.90 0.52
C ALA A 226 -16.43 -18.10 -0.44
N ALA A 227 -17.52 -18.30 -1.17
CA ALA A 227 -17.63 -19.36 -2.17
C ALA A 227 -16.70 -19.16 -3.38
N THR A 228 -16.36 -17.91 -3.72
CA THR A 228 -15.49 -17.56 -4.85
C THR A 228 -14.04 -17.96 -4.58
N THR A 229 -13.54 -17.71 -3.36
CA THR A 229 -12.16 -18.01 -2.96
C THR A 229 -12.02 -19.36 -2.24
N GLY A 230 -13.13 -20.02 -1.90
CA GLY A 230 -13.12 -21.25 -1.11
C GLY A 230 -12.78 -21.02 0.36
N THR A 231 -13.07 -19.83 0.88
CA THR A 231 -12.81 -19.43 2.27
C THR A 231 -14.02 -19.70 3.15
N GLU A 232 -13.82 -19.99 4.43
CA GLU A 232 -14.92 -20.08 5.39
C GLU A 232 -15.55 -18.69 5.64
N VAL A 233 -16.89 -18.64 5.69
CA VAL A 233 -17.65 -17.39 5.85
C VAL A 233 -17.28 -16.67 7.15
N ASP A 234 -17.10 -17.42 8.24
CA ASP A 234 -16.75 -16.85 9.56
C ASP A 234 -15.35 -16.21 9.54
N CYS A 235 -14.38 -16.85 8.88
CA CYS A 235 -13.04 -16.27 8.69
C CYS A 235 -13.10 -14.99 7.86
N LEU A 236 -13.92 -14.97 6.80
CA LEU A 236 -14.09 -13.78 5.96
C LEU A 236 -14.73 -12.63 6.73
N LYS A 237 -15.77 -12.90 7.53
CA LYS A 237 -16.41 -11.90 8.40
C LYS A 237 -15.42 -11.33 9.41
N ALA A 238 -14.66 -12.19 10.08
CA ALA A 238 -13.62 -11.75 11.03
C ALA A 238 -12.54 -10.89 10.35
N CYS A 239 -12.15 -11.23 9.12
CA CYS A 239 -11.23 -10.42 8.31
C CYS A 239 -11.84 -9.04 8.00
N GLN A 240 -13.11 -9.00 7.55
CA GLN A 240 -13.81 -7.76 7.27
C GLN A 240 -13.90 -6.85 8.51
N GLU A 241 -14.29 -7.39 9.66
CA GLU A 241 -14.37 -6.65 10.92
C GLU A 241 -13.01 -6.06 11.33
N GLN A 242 -11.93 -6.82 11.13
CA GLN A 242 -10.56 -6.35 11.40
C GLN A 242 -10.16 -5.19 10.46
N ILE A 243 -10.51 -5.28 9.18
CA ILE A 243 -10.24 -4.20 8.21
C ILE A 243 -11.00 -2.93 8.59
N GLU A 244 -12.27 -3.05 8.94
CA GLU A 244 -13.11 -1.93 9.39
C GLU A 244 -12.58 -1.31 10.70
N ALA A 245 -12.14 -2.14 11.64
CA ALA A 245 -11.52 -1.69 12.89
C ALA A 245 -10.18 -0.95 12.64
N ALA A 246 -9.32 -1.49 11.77
CA ALA A 246 -8.07 -0.86 11.38
C ALA A 246 -8.32 0.51 10.74
N LEU A 247 -9.34 0.63 9.88
CA LEU A 247 -9.71 1.92 9.27
C LEU A 247 -10.16 2.92 10.34
N ALA A 248 -11.00 2.49 11.28
CA ALA A 248 -11.47 3.34 12.36
C ALA A 248 -10.31 3.83 13.25
N GLU A 249 -9.30 3.00 13.48
CA GLU A 249 -8.09 3.39 14.20
C GLU A 249 -7.25 4.41 13.40
N SER A 250 -7.01 4.16 12.12
CA SER A 250 -6.26 5.09 11.26
C SER A 250 -6.94 6.46 11.15
N LEU A 251 -8.27 6.51 11.05
CA LEU A 251 -9.02 7.77 11.04
C LEU A 251 -8.91 8.53 12.37
N LYS A 252 -8.93 7.83 13.51
CA LYS A 252 -8.70 8.44 14.83
C LYS A 252 -7.30 9.02 14.92
N GLN A 253 -6.28 8.27 14.51
CA GLN A 253 -4.89 8.73 14.50
C GLN A 253 -4.72 9.98 13.62
N ALA A 254 -5.25 9.96 12.40
CA ALA A 254 -5.21 11.12 11.50
C ALA A 254 -5.88 12.37 12.11
N SER A 255 -7.03 12.20 12.78
CA SER A 255 -7.72 13.31 13.45
C SER A 255 -6.93 13.89 14.62
N GLN A 256 -6.22 13.05 15.38
CA GLN A 256 -5.39 13.47 16.50
C GLN A 256 -4.13 14.19 16.02
N SER A 257 -3.48 13.70 14.96
CA SER A 257 -2.31 14.36 14.35
C SER A 257 -2.66 15.76 13.82
N GLN A 258 -3.84 15.93 13.21
CA GLN A 258 -4.32 17.24 12.75
C GLN A 258 -4.61 18.20 13.92
N GLN A 259 -5.18 17.69 15.02
CA GLN A 259 -5.41 18.49 16.24
C GLN A 259 -4.11 18.89 16.93
N GLU A 260 -3.13 18.00 17.04
CA GLU A 260 -1.81 18.33 17.60
C GLU A 260 -1.02 19.32 16.75
N PHE A 261 -1.09 19.21 15.42
CA PHE A 261 -0.48 20.19 14.51
C PHE A 261 -1.13 21.57 14.69
N SER A 262 -2.47 21.63 14.72
CA SER A 262 -3.22 22.87 14.96
C SER A 262 -2.92 23.48 16.34
N ALA A 263 -2.80 22.66 17.38
CA ALA A 263 -2.45 23.11 18.73
C ALA A 263 -1.00 23.64 18.81
N LYS A 264 -0.05 23.01 18.11
CA LYS A 264 1.34 23.49 18.02
C LYS A 264 1.46 24.78 17.22
N THR A 265 0.68 24.95 16.14
CA THR A 265 0.62 26.23 15.40
C THR A 265 -0.01 27.34 16.24
N ALA A 266 -1.05 27.03 17.03
CA ALA A 266 -1.66 27.99 17.95
C ALA A 266 -0.73 28.38 19.11
N ALA A 267 0.09 27.45 19.61
CA ALA A 267 1.07 27.73 20.66
C ALA A 267 2.25 28.59 20.18
N TYR A 268 2.62 28.52 18.89
CA TYR A 268 3.67 29.37 18.30
C TYR A 268 3.18 30.76 17.87
N GLY A 269 1.86 30.99 17.83
CA GLY A 269 1.26 32.28 17.46
C GLY A 269 1.22 33.33 18.58
N GLY A 270 1.75 33.01 19.77
CA GLY A 270 1.56 33.82 20.97
C GLY A 270 2.83 34.10 21.75
N SER A 271 3.87 34.67 21.13
CA SER A 271 4.84 35.58 21.79
C SER A 271 6.06 35.85 20.92
N GLN A 272 6.09 36.98 20.21
CA GLN A 272 7.32 37.76 19.98
C GLN A 272 6.93 39.18 19.56
N PRO A 273 7.34 40.23 20.29
CA PRO A 273 7.23 41.59 19.80
C PRO A 273 8.24 41.80 18.67
N THR A 274 7.74 42.08 17.47
CA THR A 274 8.54 42.53 16.31
C THR A 274 9.12 43.90 16.60
N SER A 275 10.37 43.96 17.05
CA SER A 275 11.18 45.17 17.02
C SER A 275 12.10 45.15 15.78
N THR A 276 11.66 45.77 14.70
CA THR A 276 12.53 46.16 13.59
C THR A 276 12.80 47.67 13.68
N PRO A 277 14.05 48.12 13.91
CA PRO A 277 14.40 49.53 13.82
C PRO A 277 14.98 49.81 12.43
N THR A 278 14.17 50.40 11.55
CA THR A 278 14.67 51.11 10.35
C THR A 278 13.63 52.13 9.91
N ASP A 279 13.57 53.26 10.62
CA ASP A 279 13.07 54.52 10.08
C ASP A 279 14.27 55.31 9.58
N VAL A 280 14.45 55.38 8.26
CA VAL A 280 15.35 56.33 7.62
C VAL A 280 14.48 57.22 6.74
N THR A 281 14.10 58.36 7.27
CA THR A 281 13.51 59.46 6.49
C THR A 281 14.45 60.67 6.54
N ASP A 282 14.69 61.21 5.35
CA ASP A 282 15.14 62.58 5.02
C ASP A 282 16.64 62.89 4.97
N VAL A 283 17.17 62.81 3.74
CA VAL A 283 18.18 63.75 3.23
C VAL A 283 17.44 64.76 2.34
N ASN A 284 17.32 66.02 2.78
CA ASN A 284 16.93 67.13 1.93
C ASN A 284 18.16 67.68 1.18
N LEU A 285 17.98 67.95 -0.11
CA LEU A 285 18.80 68.85 -0.94
C LEU A 285 18.53 70.31 -0.57
#